data_AF-A0A8J1VQ85-F1
#
_entry.id   AF-A0A8J1VQ85-F1
#
_cell.length_a   1.000
_cell.length_b   1.000
_cell.length_c   1.000
_cell.angle_alpha   90.00
_cell.angle_beta   90.00
_cell.angle_gamma   90.00
#
_symmetry.space_group_name_H-M   'P 1'
#
loop_
_entity.id
_entity.type
_entity.pdbx_description
1 polymer ?
#
loop_
_entity_poly.entity_id
_entity_poly.type
_entity_poly.pdbx_seq_one_letter_code
_entity_poly.pdbx_strand_id
1 'polypeptide(L)'
;MSLIHPSLALPPTLITGIPSSSAHTLSFLFTSSYVGCLYLTQAFFPLHRTRKKQRPPPSIDDGTVEPLEPIIASPSVSGDEEKRPERGSRDHPDTIRSRMKAVGLATAVSLMGVWWVVKDAEGCTGMTAVKPTLRLLGVPTALPTPSTPLILPYLLAPTLFLGPLLATYLDGSFPIRSLSPESIFSRISNIGLIEIRNYFVGPVTEELVFRSTILSVSLLGRFSIRSLVFGTPLWFGLAHAHHALEVYRKAGGGRDAAVQAVGGCGMFSNLRTLRRLSFESSLVDGRVEM
;
A
#
# COMPACT_ATOMS: atom_id res chain seq x y z
N MET A 1 -27.48 -2.44 -28.36
CA MET A 1 -27.45 -1.72 -27.07
C MET A 1 -27.42 -2.74 -25.93
N SER A 2 -26.26 -3.36 -25.69
CA SER A 2 -25.94 -4.13 -24.47
C SER A 2 -24.44 -4.47 -24.48
N LEU A 3 -23.59 -3.46 -24.30
CA LEU A 3 -22.13 -3.63 -24.17
C LEU A 3 -21.71 -4.12 -22.77
N ILE A 4 -22.66 -4.55 -21.95
CA ILE A 4 -22.43 -4.96 -20.57
C ILE A 4 -22.47 -6.48 -20.54
N HIS A 5 -21.35 -7.11 -20.19
CA HIS A 5 -21.27 -8.55 -19.96
C HIS A 5 -22.35 -8.95 -18.94
N PRO A 6 -23.09 -10.06 -19.13
CA PRO A 6 -24.21 -10.45 -18.26
C PRO A 6 -23.85 -10.62 -16.77
N SER A 7 -22.56 -10.71 -16.43
CA SER A 7 -22.08 -10.68 -15.05
C SER A 7 -22.26 -9.31 -14.36
N LEU A 8 -22.28 -8.22 -15.13
CA LEU A 8 -22.51 -6.83 -14.68
C LEU A 8 -23.99 -6.42 -14.76
N ALA A 9 -24.87 -7.30 -15.26
CA ALA A 9 -26.30 -7.07 -15.20
C ALA A 9 -26.74 -7.13 -13.73
N LEU A 10 -27.17 -5.98 -13.21
CA LEU A 10 -27.75 -5.87 -11.87
C LEU A 10 -28.98 -6.79 -11.77
N PRO A 11 -29.15 -7.51 -10.64
CA PRO A 11 -30.41 -8.19 -10.34
C PRO A 11 -31.60 -7.24 -10.53
N PRO A 12 -32.76 -7.73 -11.03
CA PRO A 12 -33.93 -6.89 -11.29
C PRO A 12 -34.48 -6.17 -10.04
N THR A 13 -34.12 -6.61 -8.85
CA THR A 13 -34.44 -5.98 -7.56
C THR A 13 -33.61 -4.72 -7.25
N LEU A 14 -32.47 -4.53 -7.89
CA LEU A 14 -31.58 -3.36 -7.70
C LEU A 14 -31.80 -2.26 -8.76
N ILE A 15 -32.90 -2.33 -9.52
CA ILE A 15 -33.21 -1.39 -10.61
C ILE A 15 -33.50 0.02 -10.10
N THR A 16 -34.05 0.16 -8.87
CA THR A 16 -34.33 1.43 -8.21
C THR A 16 -33.05 2.23 -7.89
N GLY A 17 -31.93 1.54 -7.66
CA GLY A 17 -30.60 2.14 -7.46
C GLY A 17 -30.51 3.09 -6.26
N ILE A 18 -29.37 3.75 -6.13
CA ILE A 18 -29.17 4.86 -5.17
C ILE A 18 -28.93 6.17 -5.93
N PRO A 19 -29.25 7.34 -5.33
CA PRO A 19 -28.87 8.62 -5.92
C PRO A 19 -27.36 8.72 -6.15
N SER A 20 -26.94 9.39 -7.22
CA SER A 20 -25.52 9.57 -7.55
C SER A 20 -24.74 10.31 -6.45
N SER A 21 -25.40 11.24 -5.74
CA SER A 21 -24.82 11.92 -4.58
C SER A 21 -24.49 10.95 -3.43
N SER A 22 -25.38 10.00 -3.13
CA SER A 22 -25.16 8.96 -2.14
C SER A 22 -24.01 8.03 -2.56
N ALA A 23 -23.92 7.67 -3.84
CA ALA A 23 -22.82 6.85 -4.35
C ALA A 23 -21.45 7.54 -4.19
N HIS A 24 -21.36 8.83 -4.50
CA HIS A 24 -20.13 9.61 -4.26
C HIS A 24 -19.82 9.77 -2.76
N THR A 25 -20.85 10.01 -1.94
CA THR A 25 -20.68 10.14 -0.48
C THR A 25 -20.17 8.84 0.12
N LEU A 26 -20.73 7.69 -0.26
CA LEU A 26 -20.26 6.38 0.17
C LEU A 26 -18.83 6.10 -0.29
N SER A 27 -18.50 6.41 -1.54
CA SER A 27 -17.14 6.26 -2.07
C SER A 27 -16.13 7.11 -1.29
N PHE A 28 -16.50 8.35 -0.94
CA PHE A 28 -15.71 9.22 -0.09
C PHE A 28 -15.56 8.65 1.32
N LEU A 29 -16.65 8.19 1.93
CA LEU A 29 -16.63 7.60 3.26
C LEU A 29 -15.72 6.36 3.32
N PHE A 30 -15.85 5.43 2.36
CA PHE A 30 -14.98 4.23 2.30
C PHE A 30 -13.51 4.62 2.13
N THR A 31 -13.22 5.55 1.22
CA THR A 31 -11.85 6.06 0.99
C THR A 31 -11.28 6.72 2.24
N SER A 32 -12.04 7.60 2.89
CA SER A 32 -11.63 8.31 4.10
C SER A 32 -11.48 7.39 5.31
N SER A 33 -12.31 6.36 5.43
CA SER A 33 -12.23 5.36 6.50
C SER A 33 -10.96 4.52 6.35
N TYR A 34 -10.67 4.09 5.12
CA TYR A 34 -9.47 3.33 4.79
C TYR A 34 -8.18 4.12 5.06
N VAL A 35 -8.10 5.36 4.60
CA VAL A 35 -6.91 6.21 4.84
C VAL A 35 -6.85 6.65 6.31
N GLY A 36 -7.98 7.08 6.86
CA GLY A 36 -8.12 7.59 8.22
C GLY A 36 -7.70 6.57 9.27
N CYS A 37 -8.05 5.30 9.11
CA CYS A 37 -7.67 4.27 10.07
C CYS A 37 -6.15 4.14 10.24
N LEU A 38 -5.36 4.39 9.19
CA LEU A 38 -3.90 4.39 9.26
C LEU A 38 -3.36 5.54 10.12
N TYR A 39 -3.99 6.71 10.09
CA TYR A 39 -3.63 7.85 10.93
C TYR A 39 -4.10 7.65 12.37
N LEU A 40 -5.29 7.09 12.57
CA LEU A 40 -5.79 6.76 13.92
C LEU A 40 -4.83 5.80 14.61
N THR A 41 -4.31 4.77 13.94
CA THR A 41 -3.34 3.87 14.59
C THR A 41 -2.07 4.58 15.04
N GLN A 42 -1.63 5.63 14.34
CA GLN A 42 -0.48 6.44 14.74
C GLN A 42 -0.82 7.35 15.94
N ALA A 43 -2.05 7.85 16.01
CA ALA A 43 -2.52 8.74 17.07
C ALA A 43 -2.86 7.99 18.38
N PHE A 44 -3.44 6.79 18.29
CA PHE A 44 -3.89 5.99 19.43
C PHE A 44 -2.86 5.00 19.95
N PHE A 45 -1.88 4.59 19.14
CA PHE A 45 -0.72 3.82 19.59
C PHE A 45 0.59 4.62 19.47
N PRO A 46 0.74 5.76 20.19
CA PRO A 46 2.05 6.32 20.45
C PRO A 46 2.71 5.40 21.49
N LEU A 47 3.13 4.20 21.10
CA LEU A 47 3.90 3.32 21.96
C LEU A 47 5.23 4.02 22.25
N HIS A 48 5.23 4.73 23.38
CA HIS A 48 6.39 5.17 24.12
C HIS A 48 7.47 5.79 23.23
N ARG A 49 7.23 7.01 22.74
CA ARG A 49 8.29 7.93 22.34
C ARG A 49 9.07 8.34 23.60
N THR A 50 9.75 7.40 24.25
CA THR A 50 10.85 7.77 25.14
C THR A 50 11.94 8.30 24.23
N ARG A 51 11.86 9.61 24.00
CA ARG A 51 13.01 10.43 23.65
C ARG A 51 14.08 10.07 24.67
N LYS A 52 14.98 9.14 24.33
CA LYS A 52 16.18 8.90 25.13
C LYS A 52 16.89 10.24 25.11
N LYS A 53 16.74 11.00 26.19
CA LYS A 53 17.40 12.28 26.40
C LYS A 53 18.88 11.97 26.19
N GLN A 54 19.42 12.40 25.06
CA GLN A 54 20.85 12.39 24.82
C GLN A 54 21.44 13.09 26.04
N ARG A 55 22.14 12.34 26.90
CA ARG A 55 22.87 12.96 28.01
C ARG A 55 23.83 13.96 27.35
N PRO A 56 23.88 15.21 27.83
CA PRO A 56 24.89 16.14 27.33
C PRO A 56 26.27 15.49 27.50
N PRO A 57 27.22 15.75 26.58
CA PRO A 57 28.58 15.27 26.74
C PRO A 57 29.10 15.71 28.12
N PRO A 58 29.87 14.87 28.83
CA PRO A 58 30.46 15.26 30.09
C PRO A 58 31.32 16.52 29.85
N SER A 59 31.10 17.53 30.67
CA SER A 59 31.97 18.69 30.76
C SER A 59 33.38 18.19 31.07
N ILE A 60 34.35 18.63 30.27
CA ILE A 60 35.76 18.46 30.54
C ILE A 60 36.03 19.18 31.86
N ASP A 61 36.25 18.43 32.92
CA ASP A 61 36.82 18.93 34.16
C ASP A 61 38.27 18.44 34.25
N ASP A 62 39.13 19.37 34.59
CA ASP A 62 40.59 19.27 34.53
C ASP A 62 41.12 18.54 35.76
N GLY A 63 42.11 17.65 35.54
CA GLY A 63 42.99 17.15 36.58
C GLY A 63 42.46 16.01 37.47
N THR A 64 42.75 14.76 37.10
CA THR A 64 43.46 13.80 37.98
C THR A 64 43.87 12.55 37.19
N VAL A 65 45.16 12.22 37.24
CA VAL A 65 45.75 11.04 36.60
C VAL A 65 45.49 9.84 37.52
N GLU A 66 44.66 8.89 37.09
CA GLU A 66 44.61 7.56 37.69
C GLU A 66 45.07 6.47 36.71
N PRO A 67 45.71 5.39 37.20
CA PRO A 67 46.49 4.46 36.37
C PRO A 67 45.60 3.52 35.53
N LEU A 68 46.05 3.27 34.30
CA LEU A 68 45.45 2.33 33.33
C LEU A 68 45.26 0.92 33.92
N GLU A 69 44.00 0.45 33.96
CA GLU A 69 43.69 -0.97 34.13
C GLU A 69 43.84 -1.75 32.80
N PRO A 70 44.16 -3.06 32.84
CA PRO A 70 44.59 -3.81 31.66
C PRO A 70 43.42 -4.04 30.68
N ILE A 71 43.71 -3.80 29.40
CA ILE A 71 42.84 -4.08 28.26
C ILE A 71 42.60 -5.61 28.19
N ILE A 72 41.52 -6.08 28.80
CA ILE A 72 40.94 -7.38 28.43
C ILE A 72 40.15 -7.12 27.15
N ALA A 73 40.76 -7.49 26.02
CA ALA A 73 40.14 -7.52 24.72
C ALA A 73 38.91 -8.43 24.76
N SER A 74 37.74 -7.83 25.00
CA SER A 74 36.47 -8.45 24.66
C SER A 74 36.48 -8.56 23.13
N PRO A 75 36.30 -9.75 22.54
CA PRO A 75 36.23 -9.86 21.09
C PRO A 75 35.02 -9.03 20.67
N SER A 76 35.29 -7.95 19.93
CA SER A 76 34.30 -7.30 19.10
C SER A 76 33.86 -8.33 18.07
N VAL A 77 32.89 -9.16 18.46
CA VAL A 77 32.07 -9.89 17.52
C VAL A 77 31.28 -8.81 16.80
N SER A 78 31.84 -8.33 15.71
CA SER A 78 31.12 -7.77 14.58
C SER A 78 30.21 -8.88 14.03
N GLY A 79 29.18 -9.21 14.79
CA GLY A 79 28.00 -9.85 14.27
C GLY A 79 27.16 -8.72 13.69
N ASP A 80 26.70 -8.90 12.47
CA ASP A 80 25.71 -8.07 11.82
C ASP A 80 24.46 -7.99 12.71
N GLU A 81 24.43 -7.05 13.66
CA GLU A 81 23.19 -6.64 14.30
C GLU A 81 22.37 -5.94 13.22
N GLU A 82 21.55 -6.73 12.54
CA GLU A 82 20.42 -6.29 11.74
C GLU A 82 19.71 -5.17 12.52
N LYS A 83 19.91 -3.94 12.03
CA LYS A 83 19.55 -2.70 12.71
C LYS A 83 18.04 -2.69 12.95
N ARG A 84 17.61 -3.19 14.11
CA ARG A 84 16.19 -3.33 14.45
C ARG A 84 15.52 -1.96 14.26
N PRO A 85 14.42 -1.89 13.48
CA PRO A 85 13.79 -0.61 13.16
C PRO A 85 13.40 0.11 14.44
N GLU A 86 13.71 1.41 14.53
CA GLU A 86 13.45 2.21 15.74
C GLU A 86 11.98 2.11 16.17
N ARG A 87 11.74 2.04 17.49
CA ARG A 87 10.38 1.98 18.06
C ARG A 87 9.58 3.21 17.62
N GLY A 88 8.47 2.98 16.93
CA GLY A 88 7.62 4.04 16.33
C GLY A 88 7.87 4.29 14.83
N SER A 89 8.86 3.64 14.21
CA SER A 89 9.03 3.65 12.75
C SER A 89 7.91 2.86 12.05
N ARG A 90 7.65 3.20 10.77
CA ARG A 90 6.63 2.55 9.92
C ARG A 90 6.80 1.03 9.85
N ASP A 91 8.04 0.55 9.93
CA ASP A 91 8.38 -0.86 9.77
C ASP A 91 8.62 -1.58 11.10
N HIS A 92 8.29 -0.95 12.24
CA HIS A 92 8.27 -1.63 13.52
C HIS A 92 7.17 -2.71 13.56
N PRO A 93 7.44 -3.94 14.04
CA PRO A 93 6.49 -5.06 13.98
C PRO A 93 5.14 -4.77 14.65
N ASP A 94 5.15 -4.04 15.77
CA ASP A 94 3.89 -3.66 16.46
C ASP A 94 3.08 -2.65 15.63
N THR A 95 3.76 -1.70 14.97
CA THR A 95 3.12 -0.72 14.10
C THR A 95 2.52 -1.39 12.87
N ILE A 96 3.22 -2.37 12.28
CA ILE A 96 2.71 -3.19 11.18
C ILE A 96 1.45 -3.94 11.61
N ARG A 97 1.49 -4.65 12.74
CA ARG A 97 0.34 -5.42 13.26
C ARG A 97 -0.87 -4.54 13.54
N SER A 98 -0.69 -3.40 14.20
CA SER A 98 -1.80 -2.47 14.50
C SER A 98 -2.40 -1.86 13.24
N ARG A 99 -1.57 -1.47 12.26
CA ARG A 99 -2.06 -0.97 10.96
C ARG A 99 -2.81 -2.03 10.18
N MET A 100 -2.32 -3.27 10.15
CA MET A 100 -3.00 -4.39 9.48
C MET A 100 -4.37 -4.69 10.12
N LYS A 101 -4.47 -4.64 11.46
CA LYS A 101 -5.77 -4.80 12.16
C LYS A 101 -6.73 -3.66 11.83
N ALA A 102 -6.26 -2.42 11.86
CA ALA A 102 -7.09 -1.26 11.57
C ALA A 102 -7.58 -1.22 10.13
N VAL A 103 -6.71 -1.51 9.16
CA VAL A 103 -7.11 -1.57 7.75
C VAL A 103 -8.07 -2.74 7.48
N GLY A 104 -7.86 -3.88 8.14
CA GLY A 104 -8.78 -5.01 8.10
C GLY A 104 -10.18 -4.64 8.62
N LEU A 105 -10.25 -3.95 9.77
CA LEU A 105 -11.51 -3.46 10.33
C LEU A 105 -12.18 -2.42 9.43
N ALA A 106 -11.44 -1.44 8.92
CA ALA A 106 -11.97 -0.43 8.00
C ALA A 106 -12.51 -1.04 6.70
N THR A 107 -11.83 -2.08 6.20
CA THR A 107 -12.29 -2.87 5.04
C THR A 107 -13.59 -3.59 5.38
N ALA A 108 -13.68 -4.27 6.53
CA ALA A 108 -14.90 -4.93 6.98
C ALA A 108 -16.08 -3.96 7.12
N VAL A 109 -15.85 -2.77 7.70
CA VAL A 109 -16.86 -1.70 7.79
C VAL A 109 -17.33 -1.26 6.41
N SER A 110 -16.42 -1.13 5.43
CA SER A 110 -16.77 -0.75 4.07
C SER A 110 -17.64 -1.82 3.38
N LEU A 111 -17.28 -3.10 3.54
CA LEU A 111 -18.07 -4.23 3.03
C LEU A 111 -19.46 -4.29 3.68
N MET A 112 -19.53 -4.08 4.99
CA MET A 112 -20.80 -3.98 5.72
C MET A 112 -21.66 -2.81 5.25
N GLY A 113 -21.03 -1.68 4.89
CA GLY A 113 -21.71 -0.54 4.29
C GLY A 113 -22.40 -0.89 2.97
N VAL A 114 -21.73 -1.64 2.09
CA VAL A 114 -22.35 -2.13 0.84
C VAL A 114 -23.50 -3.09 1.13
N TRP A 115 -23.31 -4.05 2.04
CA TRP A 115 -24.38 -4.96 2.47
C TRP A 115 -25.60 -4.19 3.01
N TRP A 116 -25.38 -3.16 3.81
CA TRP A 116 -26.44 -2.33 4.36
C TRP A 116 -27.24 -1.63 3.25
N VAL A 117 -26.54 -1.02 2.28
CA VAL A 117 -27.17 -0.34 1.14
C VAL A 117 -27.99 -1.32 0.30
N VAL A 118 -27.47 -2.53 0.04
CA VAL A 118 -28.20 -3.57 -0.69
C VAL A 118 -29.44 -4.02 0.08
N LYS A 119 -29.30 -4.27 1.39
CA LYS A 119 -30.41 -4.67 2.26
C LYS A 119 -31.52 -3.60 2.27
N ASP A 120 -31.14 -2.33 2.36
CA ASP A 120 -32.07 -1.20 2.37
C ASP A 120 -32.76 -1.03 1.01
N ALA A 121 -32.01 -1.08 -0.09
CA ALA A 121 -32.53 -0.94 -1.44
C ALA A 121 -33.49 -2.08 -1.85
N GLU A 122 -33.23 -3.32 -1.40
CA GLU A 122 -34.07 -4.49 -1.73
C GLU A 122 -35.22 -4.72 -0.73
N GLY A 123 -35.27 -4.00 0.40
CA GLY A 123 -36.27 -4.23 1.45
C GLY A 123 -36.24 -5.67 2.02
N CYS A 124 -35.11 -6.36 1.87
CA CYS A 124 -34.98 -7.78 2.11
C CYS A 124 -34.47 -8.11 3.53
N THR A 125 -34.78 -9.32 4.02
CA THR A 125 -34.18 -9.88 5.22
C THR A 125 -32.65 -9.97 5.07
N GLY A 126 -31.90 -9.67 6.13
CA GLY A 126 -30.43 -9.55 6.04
C GLY A 126 -29.70 -10.75 5.41
N MET A 127 -30.24 -11.95 5.56
CA MET A 127 -29.65 -13.19 5.01
C MET A 127 -29.89 -13.36 3.51
N THR A 128 -31.00 -12.85 2.96
CA THR A 128 -31.26 -12.90 1.51
C THR A 128 -30.45 -11.84 0.76
N ALA A 129 -30.07 -10.75 1.42
CA ALA A 129 -29.21 -9.69 0.87
C ALA A 129 -27.72 -10.09 0.72
N VAL A 130 -27.27 -11.19 1.35
CA VAL A 130 -25.85 -11.61 1.30
C VAL A 130 -25.43 -12.03 -0.11
N LYS A 131 -26.22 -12.87 -0.78
CA LYS A 131 -25.91 -13.35 -2.14
C LYS A 131 -25.82 -12.22 -3.18
N PRO A 132 -26.78 -11.27 -3.27
CA PRO A 132 -26.66 -10.14 -4.19
C PRO A 132 -25.51 -9.21 -3.80
N THR A 133 -25.24 -9.02 -2.50
CA THR A 133 -24.07 -8.24 -2.05
C THR A 133 -22.75 -8.85 -2.52
N LEU A 134 -22.55 -10.16 -2.33
CA LEU A 134 -21.33 -10.85 -2.77
C LEU A 134 -21.16 -10.78 -4.30
N ARG A 135 -22.25 -10.95 -5.06
CA ARG A 135 -22.24 -10.80 -6.51
C ARG A 135 -21.85 -9.37 -6.92
N LEU A 136 -22.37 -8.35 -6.23
CA LEU A 136 -22.07 -6.95 -6.51
C LEU A 136 -20.61 -6.59 -6.18
N LEU A 137 -20.09 -7.12 -5.07
CA LEU A 137 -18.67 -7.00 -4.69
C LEU A 137 -17.73 -7.75 -5.65
N GLY A 138 -18.26 -8.55 -6.58
CA GLY A 138 -17.48 -9.35 -7.52
C GLY A 138 -16.88 -10.61 -6.90
N VAL A 139 -17.36 -11.04 -5.74
CA VAL A 139 -16.97 -12.31 -5.11
C VAL A 139 -17.75 -13.44 -5.82
N PRO A 140 -17.06 -14.43 -6.41
CA PRO A 140 -17.74 -15.51 -7.13
C PRO A 140 -18.59 -16.33 -6.16
N THR A 141 -19.91 -16.20 -6.26
CA THR A 141 -20.89 -16.97 -5.46
C THR A 141 -21.20 -18.35 -6.07
N ALA A 142 -20.58 -18.68 -7.20
CA ALA A 142 -20.72 -19.94 -7.93
C ALA A 142 -19.36 -20.35 -8.50
N LEU A 143 -19.14 -21.65 -8.75
CA LEU A 143 -17.90 -22.13 -9.36
C LEU A 143 -17.64 -21.40 -10.69
N PRO A 144 -16.37 -21.04 -10.99
CA PRO A 144 -16.02 -20.43 -12.27
C PRO A 144 -16.45 -21.34 -13.41
N THR A 145 -17.37 -20.89 -14.26
CA THR A 145 -17.66 -21.57 -15.52
C THR A 145 -16.49 -21.35 -16.48
N PRO A 146 -16.00 -22.39 -17.17
CA PRO A 146 -14.75 -22.36 -17.96
C PRO A 146 -14.75 -21.41 -19.18
N SER A 147 -15.86 -20.71 -19.44
CA SER A 147 -16.07 -19.86 -20.62
C SER A 147 -15.78 -18.36 -20.40
N THR A 148 -15.34 -17.94 -19.21
CA THR A 148 -15.01 -16.54 -18.95
C THR A 148 -13.51 -16.30 -19.17
N PRO A 149 -13.08 -15.48 -20.16
CA PRO A 149 -11.67 -15.19 -20.38
C PRO A 149 -11.17 -14.21 -19.31
N LEU A 150 -10.99 -14.72 -18.08
CA LEU A 150 -10.53 -13.98 -16.93
C LEU A 150 -9.08 -13.52 -17.07
N ILE A 151 -8.31 -14.09 -18.00
CA ILE A 151 -6.85 -13.91 -18.05
C ILE A 151 -6.42 -12.51 -18.49
N LEU A 152 -7.19 -11.85 -19.37
CA LEU A 152 -6.81 -10.57 -19.97
C LEU A 152 -6.60 -9.43 -18.95
N PRO A 153 -7.51 -9.18 -17.97
CA PRO A 153 -7.26 -8.16 -16.95
C PRO A 153 -6.05 -8.48 -16.06
N TYR A 154 -5.70 -9.75 -15.84
CA TYR A 154 -4.51 -10.11 -15.05
C TYR A 154 -3.19 -9.85 -15.79
N LEU A 155 -3.20 -9.77 -17.12
CA LEU A 155 -2.01 -9.46 -17.91
C LEU A 155 -1.69 -7.96 -17.96
N LEU A 156 -2.67 -7.09 -17.69
CA LEU A 156 -2.51 -5.65 -17.82
C LEU A 156 -1.42 -5.09 -16.88
N ALA A 157 -1.40 -5.54 -15.63
CA ALA A 157 -0.42 -5.09 -14.64
C ALA A 157 1.02 -5.54 -15.00
N PRO A 158 1.31 -6.82 -15.26
CA PRO A 158 2.62 -7.24 -15.77
C PRO A 158 3.07 -6.47 -17.02
N THR A 159 2.17 -6.20 -17.96
CA THR A 159 2.51 -5.42 -19.17
C THR A 159 2.91 -3.98 -18.84
N LEU A 160 2.18 -3.31 -17.94
CA LEU A 160 2.49 -1.93 -17.54
C LEU A 160 3.81 -1.82 -16.76
N PHE A 161 4.18 -2.89 -16.05
CA PHE A 161 5.40 -2.96 -15.23
C PHE A 161 6.53 -3.73 -15.93
N LEU A 162 6.40 -4.04 -17.23
CA LEU A 162 7.39 -4.82 -17.96
C LEU A 162 8.77 -4.16 -17.98
N GLY A 163 8.82 -2.83 -18.09
CA GLY A 163 10.07 -2.05 -18.04
C GLY A 163 10.81 -2.19 -16.70
N PRO A 164 10.19 -1.84 -15.56
CA PRO A 164 10.78 -2.07 -14.24
C PRO A 164 11.16 -3.53 -13.98
N LEU A 165 10.33 -4.50 -14.38
CA LEU A 165 10.65 -5.93 -14.24
C LEU A 165 11.90 -6.31 -15.03
N LEU A 166 12.01 -5.87 -16.29
CA LEU A 166 13.19 -6.09 -17.12
C LEU A 166 14.43 -5.43 -16.50
N ALA A 167 14.32 -4.21 -15.98
CA ALA A 167 15.43 -3.52 -15.33
C ALA A 167 15.95 -4.31 -14.12
N THR A 168 15.06 -4.79 -13.24
CA THR A 168 15.45 -5.63 -12.09
C THR A 168 16.02 -7.00 -12.48
N TYR A 169 15.59 -7.53 -13.63
CA TYR A 169 16.17 -8.74 -14.20
C TYR A 169 17.61 -8.53 -14.67
N LEU A 170 17.86 -7.46 -15.41
CA LEU A 170 19.20 -7.10 -15.89
C LEU A 170 20.16 -6.71 -14.76
N ASP A 171 19.65 -6.05 -13.72
CA ASP A 171 20.41 -5.70 -12.50
C ASP A 171 20.71 -6.92 -11.60
N GLY A 172 20.17 -8.10 -11.94
CA GLY A 172 20.37 -9.34 -11.18
C GLY A 172 19.62 -9.37 -9.84
N SER A 173 18.84 -8.34 -9.53
CA SER A 173 18.05 -8.17 -8.30
C SER A 173 16.65 -8.80 -8.38
N PHE A 174 16.37 -9.56 -9.45
CA PHE A 174 15.04 -10.12 -9.67
C PHE A 174 14.66 -11.11 -8.57
N PRO A 175 13.47 -10.97 -7.95
CA PRO A 175 13.10 -11.79 -6.78
C PRO A 175 13.07 -13.29 -7.07
N ILE A 176 12.71 -13.68 -8.31
CA ILE A 176 12.50 -15.07 -8.72
C ILE A 176 13.60 -15.48 -9.70
N ARG A 177 14.77 -15.81 -9.16
CA ARG A 177 15.91 -16.28 -9.97
C ARG A 177 15.84 -17.77 -10.32
N SER A 178 15.13 -18.54 -9.49
CA SER A 178 14.86 -19.96 -9.69
C SER A 178 13.37 -20.21 -9.48
N LEU A 179 12.76 -20.98 -10.38
CA LEU A 179 11.40 -21.49 -10.25
C LEU A 179 11.39 -22.91 -9.64
N SER A 180 12.50 -23.35 -9.03
CA SER A 180 12.55 -24.66 -8.40
C SER A 180 11.58 -24.72 -7.20
N PRO A 181 10.82 -25.82 -7.03
CA PRO A 181 9.89 -25.97 -5.92
C PRO A 181 10.51 -25.70 -4.54
N GLU A 182 11.74 -26.16 -4.33
CA GLU A 182 12.51 -25.93 -3.10
C GLU A 182 12.77 -24.45 -2.82
N SER A 183 13.12 -23.69 -3.85
CA SER A 183 13.37 -22.25 -3.71
C SER A 183 12.09 -21.46 -3.44
N ILE A 184 10.95 -21.92 -3.98
CA ILE A 184 9.64 -21.34 -3.74
C ILE A 184 9.19 -21.67 -2.32
N PHE A 185 9.31 -22.93 -1.90
CA PHE A 185 8.92 -23.38 -0.56
C PHE A 185 9.72 -22.66 0.53
N SER A 186 11.04 -22.57 0.38
CA SER A 186 11.92 -21.83 1.31
C SER A 186 11.55 -20.34 1.40
N ARG A 187 11.10 -19.72 0.30
CA ARG A 187 10.63 -18.32 0.33
C ARG A 187 9.30 -18.18 1.02
N ILE A 188 8.38 -19.12 0.81
CA ILE A 188 7.07 -19.14 1.47
C ILE A 188 7.22 -19.37 2.97
N SER A 189 8.14 -20.24 3.39
CA SER A 189 8.39 -20.51 4.81
C SER A 189 9.03 -19.33 5.55
N ASN A 190 9.73 -18.45 4.83
CA ASN A 190 10.43 -17.29 5.39
C ASN A 190 9.67 -15.96 5.17
N ILE A 191 8.37 -15.99 4.89
CA ILE A 191 7.58 -14.77 4.75
C ILE A 191 7.48 -14.05 6.10
N GLY A 192 8.13 -12.89 6.21
CA GLY A 192 8.04 -12.01 7.35
C GLY A 192 6.78 -11.13 7.35
N LEU A 193 6.63 -10.34 8.42
CA LEU A 193 5.47 -9.45 8.59
C LEU A 193 5.39 -8.35 7.52
N ILE A 194 6.53 -7.90 7.00
CA ILE A 194 6.61 -6.86 5.97
C ILE A 194 6.12 -7.41 4.63
N GLU A 195 6.50 -8.64 4.31
CA GLU A 195 6.11 -9.37 3.11
C GLU A 195 4.62 -9.70 3.13
N ILE A 196 4.09 -10.18 4.27
CA ILE A 196 2.64 -10.37 4.46
C ILE A 196 1.88 -9.07 4.19
N ARG A 197 2.36 -7.96 4.76
CA ARG A 197 1.76 -6.64 4.55
C ARG A 197 1.77 -6.24 3.08
N ASN A 198 2.92 -6.37 2.40
CA ASN A 198 3.13 -5.85 1.06
C ASN A 198 2.51 -6.72 -0.04
N TYR A 199 2.54 -8.04 0.11
CA TYR A 199 2.09 -8.97 -0.95
C TYR A 199 0.69 -9.50 -0.75
N PHE A 200 0.16 -9.47 0.48
CA PHE A 200 -1.15 -10.02 0.78
C PHE A 200 -2.10 -8.96 1.34
N VAL A 201 -1.83 -8.43 2.54
CA VAL A 201 -2.80 -7.58 3.25
C VAL A 201 -3.08 -6.28 2.49
N GLY A 202 -2.04 -5.58 2.02
CA GLY A 202 -2.20 -4.37 1.21
C GLY A 202 -3.04 -4.64 -0.04
N PRO A 203 -2.56 -5.49 -0.98
CA PRO A 203 -3.28 -5.76 -2.23
C PRO A 203 -4.71 -6.27 -2.02
N VAL A 204 -4.93 -7.19 -1.08
CA VAL A 204 -6.29 -7.73 -0.82
C VAL A 204 -7.22 -6.65 -0.29
N THR A 205 -6.78 -5.84 0.67
CA THR A 205 -7.64 -4.78 1.23
C THR A 205 -7.89 -3.65 0.23
N GLU A 206 -6.88 -3.29 -0.58
CA GLU A 206 -7.03 -2.30 -1.64
C GLU A 206 -8.02 -2.77 -2.71
N GLU A 207 -7.94 -4.02 -3.17
CA GLU A 207 -8.89 -4.58 -4.13
C GLU A 207 -10.31 -4.62 -3.55
N LEU A 208 -10.48 -5.05 -2.30
CA LEU A 208 -11.80 -5.08 -1.65
C LEU A 208 -12.40 -3.68 -1.51
N VAL A 209 -11.63 -2.68 -1.09
CA VAL A 209 -12.17 -1.33 -0.90
C VAL A 209 -12.35 -0.63 -2.25
N PHE A 210 -11.28 -0.45 -3.02
CA PHE A 210 -11.29 0.42 -4.18
C PHE A 210 -11.89 -0.23 -5.43
N ARG A 211 -11.78 -1.55 -5.57
CA ARG A 211 -12.39 -2.26 -6.71
C ARG A 211 -13.74 -2.86 -6.36
N SER A 212 -13.90 -3.53 -5.22
CA SER A 212 -15.20 -4.12 -4.88
C SER A 212 -16.18 -3.07 -4.37
N THR A 213 -15.91 -2.38 -3.25
CA THR A 213 -16.93 -1.50 -2.64
C THR A 213 -17.24 -0.25 -3.46
N ILE A 214 -16.23 0.45 -3.98
CA ILE A 214 -16.43 1.69 -4.75
C ILE A 214 -17.12 1.39 -6.09
N LEU A 215 -16.73 0.34 -6.78
CA LEU A 215 -17.40 -0.07 -8.02
C LEU A 215 -18.84 -0.51 -7.75
N SER A 216 -19.09 -1.25 -6.65
CA SER A 216 -20.43 -1.66 -6.22
C SER A 216 -21.37 -0.47 -6.04
N VAL A 217 -20.98 0.54 -5.26
CA VAL A 217 -21.83 1.72 -5.04
C VAL A 217 -21.96 2.60 -6.28
N SER A 218 -20.94 2.63 -7.13
CA SER A 218 -20.99 3.34 -8.43
C SER A 218 -21.94 2.65 -9.42
N LEU A 219 -21.99 1.32 -9.41
CA LEU A 219 -22.96 0.53 -10.18
C LEU A 219 -24.39 0.77 -9.67
N LEU A 220 -24.59 0.77 -8.34
CA LEU A 220 -25.88 1.12 -7.74
C LEU A 220 -26.29 2.57 -8.03
N GLY A 221 -25.31 3.48 -8.13
CA GLY A 221 -25.48 4.88 -8.54
C GLY A 221 -25.72 5.09 -10.04
N ARG A 222 -25.79 4.00 -10.82
CA ARG A 222 -26.05 3.96 -12.28
C ARG A 222 -25.05 4.78 -13.10
N PHE A 223 -23.79 4.78 -12.70
CA PHE A 223 -22.75 5.49 -13.43
C PHE A 223 -22.52 4.89 -14.81
N SER A 224 -22.15 5.74 -15.77
CA SER A 224 -21.81 5.29 -17.12
C SER A 224 -20.57 4.39 -17.10
N ILE A 225 -20.44 3.49 -18.08
CA ILE A 225 -19.27 2.60 -18.21
C ILE A 225 -17.97 3.42 -18.23
N ARG A 226 -17.95 4.58 -18.89
CA ARG A 226 -16.79 5.48 -18.91
C ARG A 226 -16.42 5.94 -17.49
N SER A 227 -17.40 6.32 -16.68
CA SER A 227 -17.18 6.70 -15.30
C SER A 227 -16.76 5.52 -14.41
N LEU A 228 -17.24 4.31 -14.68
CA LEU A 228 -16.80 3.11 -13.95
C LEU A 228 -15.33 2.81 -14.26
N VAL A 229 -14.93 2.88 -15.54
CA VAL A 229 -13.56 2.57 -15.99
C VAL A 229 -12.56 3.65 -15.60
N PHE A 230 -12.88 4.93 -15.80
CA PHE A 230 -11.94 6.03 -15.61
C PHE A 230 -12.16 6.80 -14.29
N GLY A 231 -13.37 6.79 -13.74
CA GLY A 231 -13.71 7.54 -12.53
C GLY A 231 -13.39 6.79 -11.25
N THR A 232 -13.69 5.49 -11.16
CA THR A 232 -13.44 4.72 -9.93
C THR A 232 -11.96 4.65 -9.53
N PRO A 233 -10.98 4.52 -10.46
CA PRO A 233 -9.56 4.55 -10.08
C PRO A 233 -9.09 5.89 -9.48
N LEU A 234 -9.82 6.98 -9.70
CA LEU A 234 -9.47 8.28 -9.10
C LEU A 234 -9.60 8.26 -7.58
N TRP A 235 -10.52 7.46 -7.01
CA TRP A 235 -10.62 7.29 -5.56
C TRP A 235 -9.40 6.59 -4.97
N PHE A 236 -8.88 5.58 -5.68
CA PHE A 236 -7.61 4.93 -5.33
C PHE A 236 -6.45 5.94 -5.38
N GLY A 237 -6.38 6.76 -6.44
CA GLY A 237 -5.37 7.82 -6.55
C GLY A 237 -5.47 8.86 -5.43
N LEU A 238 -6.69 9.29 -5.08
CA LEU A 238 -6.95 10.22 -3.98
C LEU A 238 -6.50 9.64 -2.64
N ALA A 239 -6.75 8.34 -2.42
CA ALA A 239 -6.28 7.66 -1.22
C ALA A 239 -4.76 7.73 -1.09
N HIS A 240 -4.00 7.72 -2.19
CA HIS A 240 -2.54 7.79 -2.19
C HIS A 240 -1.97 9.21 -2.17
N ALA A 241 -2.79 10.23 -2.43
CA ALA A 241 -2.37 11.63 -2.38
C ALA A 241 -1.81 12.03 -1.00
N HIS A 242 -2.21 11.33 0.07
CA HIS A 242 -1.66 11.55 1.41
C HIS A 242 -0.15 11.24 1.50
N HIS A 243 0.36 10.28 0.74
CA HIS A 243 1.79 9.99 0.65
C HIS A 243 2.53 11.08 -0.11
N ALA A 244 1.98 11.57 -1.23
CA ALA A 244 2.53 12.70 -1.95
C ALA A 244 2.64 13.94 -1.03
N LEU A 245 1.60 14.22 -0.25
CA LEU A 245 1.61 15.32 0.72
C LEU A 245 2.66 15.11 1.83
N GLU A 246 2.85 13.89 2.31
CA GLU A 246 3.88 13.56 3.29
C GLU A 246 5.29 13.81 2.73
N VAL A 247 5.55 13.38 1.49
CA VAL A 247 6.83 13.63 0.79
C VAL A 247 7.06 15.12 0.59
N TYR A 248 6.04 15.86 0.15
CA TYR A 248 6.12 17.31 -0.05
C TYR A 248 6.50 18.04 1.24
N ARG A 249 5.85 17.67 2.36
CA ARG A 249 6.13 18.25 3.69
C ARG A 249 7.54 17.93 4.17
N LYS A 250 8.02 16.69 3.97
CA LYS A 250 9.38 16.27 4.35
C LYS A 250 10.46 16.96 3.53
N ALA A 251 10.17 17.30 2.27
CA ALA A 251 11.11 17.96 1.38
C ALA A 251 11.21 19.50 1.59
N GLY A 252 10.53 20.07 2.59
CA GLY A 252 10.64 21.50 2.92
C GLY A 252 9.77 22.44 2.07
N GLY A 253 8.92 21.89 1.19
CA GLY A 253 8.03 22.67 0.32
C GLY A 253 8.70 23.25 -0.94
N GLY A 254 7.90 23.82 -1.84
CA GLY A 254 8.37 24.41 -3.10
C GLY A 254 8.19 23.53 -4.34
N ARG A 255 8.56 24.06 -5.52
CA ARG A 255 8.34 23.40 -6.82
C ARG A 255 9.10 22.06 -6.92
N ASP A 256 10.33 22.00 -6.43
CA ASP A 256 11.14 20.78 -6.46
C ASP A 256 10.61 19.71 -5.52
N ALA A 257 10.12 20.10 -4.35
CA ALA A 257 9.43 19.20 -3.42
C ALA A 257 8.13 18.66 -4.03
N ALA A 258 7.39 19.47 -4.80
CA ALA A 258 6.18 19.05 -5.49
C ALA A 258 6.49 18.06 -6.62
N VAL A 259 7.51 18.34 -7.44
CA VAL A 259 7.98 17.40 -8.49
C VAL A 259 8.44 16.08 -7.89
N GLN A 260 9.13 16.11 -6.76
CA GLN A 260 9.55 14.90 -6.04
C GLN A 260 8.36 14.16 -5.39
N ALA A 261 7.36 14.86 -4.88
CA ALA A 261 6.16 14.27 -4.31
C ALA A 261 5.31 13.57 -5.37
N VAL A 262 5.11 14.22 -6.52
CA VAL A 262 4.39 13.64 -7.66
C VAL A 262 5.21 12.51 -8.28
N GLY A 263 6.50 12.73 -8.50
CA GLY A 263 7.43 11.77 -9.10
C GLY A 263 7.75 10.56 -8.21
N GLY A 264 7.64 10.69 -6.88
CA GLY A 264 7.81 9.61 -5.90
C GLY A 264 6.53 8.83 -5.60
N CYS A 265 5.36 9.37 -5.93
CA CYS A 265 4.13 8.59 -6.11
C CYS A 265 4.19 7.78 -7.43
N GLY A 266 4.93 8.29 -8.42
CA GLY A 266 5.47 7.48 -9.51
C GLY A 266 6.59 6.57 -8.99
N MET A 267 6.63 5.35 -9.49
CA MET A 267 7.54 4.28 -9.08
C MET A 267 9.01 4.49 -9.53
N PHE A 268 9.48 5.73 -9.64
CA PHE A 268 10.82 6.07 -10.10
C PHE A 268 11.58 6.87 -9.04
N SER A 269 11.80 6.25 -7.89
CA SER A 269 12.66 6.78 -6.81
C SER A 269 14.17 6.75 -7.16
N ASN A 270 14.58 6.21 -8.31
CA ASN A 270 15.99 6.09 -8.71
C ASN A 270 16.58 7.31 -9.44
N LEU A 271 15.84 8.40 -9.64
CA LEU A 271 16.40 9.62 -10.25
C LEU A 271 17.46 10.31 -9.39
N ARG A 272 17.47 10.07 -8.06
CA ARG A 272 18.54 10.57 -7.19
C ARG A 272 19.85 9.81 -7.37
N THR A 273 19.80 8.51 -7.66
CA THR A 273 20.97 7.68 -7.95
C THR A 273 21.60 8.11 -9.28
N LEU A 274 20.79 8.37 -10.30
CA LEU A 274 21.28 8.84 -11.61
C LEU A 274 21.91 10.23 -11.55
N ARG A 275 21.34 11.17 -10.77
CA ARG A 275 21.96 12.49 -10.58
C ARG A 275 23.27 12.41 -9.79
N ARG A 276 23.38 11.47 -8.84
CA ARG A 276 24.62 11.23 -8.07
C ARG A 276 25.70 10.61 -8.95
N LEU A 277 25.35 9.65 -9.80
CA LEU A 277 26.26 9.01 -10.76
C LEU A 277 26.72 9.98 -11.87
N SER A 278 25.84 10.85 -12.36
CA SER A 278 26.20 11.89 -13.34
C SER A 278 27.11 12.98 -12.75
N PHE A 279 26.97 13.28 -11.45
CA PHE A 279 27.85 14.22 -10.75
C PHE A 279 29.21 13.59 -10.41
N GLU A 280 29.23 12.31 -10.01
CA GLU A 280 30.49 11.58 -9.79
C GLU A 280 31.27 11.33 -11.09
N SER A 281 30.60 11.06 -12.23
CA SER A 281 31.30 10.95 -13.51
C SER A 281 31.93 12.29 -13.95
N SER A 282 31.25 13.42 -13.72
CA SER A 282 31.78 14.75 -14.06
C SER A 282 32.95 15.17 -13.16
N LEU A 283 32.97 14.73 -11.90
CA LEU A 283 34.08 14.96 -10.97
C LEU A 283 35.29 14.06 -11.25
N VAL A 284 35.08 12.87 -11.79
CA VAL A 284 36.16 11.98 -12.22
C VAL A 284 36.80 12.48 -13.51
N ASP A 285 36.02 12.95 -14.48
CA ASP A 285 36.55 13.52 -15.74
C ASP A 285 37.36 14.81 -15.50
N GLY A 286 36.89 15.69 -14.61
CA GLY A 286 37.59 16.94 -14.27
C GLY A 286 38.87 16.77 -13.44
N ARG A 287 39.20 15.56 -12.98
CA ARG A 287 40.42 15.26 -12.22
C ARG A 287 41.53 14.63 -13.09
N VAL A 288 41.23 14.25 -14.33
CA VAL A 288 42.20 13.64 -15.26
C VAL A 288 42.88 14.69 -16.16
N GLU A 289 42.38 15.93 -16.20
CA GLU A 289 42.96 17.04 -17.00
C GLU A 289 43.86 18.02 -16.21
N MET A 290 44.49 17.61 -15.10
CA MET A 290 45.53 18.41 -14.43
C MET A 290 46.86 17.67 -14.27
#